data_AF-A0A9D8VGZ0-F1
#
_entry.id   AF-A0A9D8VGZ0-F1
#
_cell.length_a   1.000
_cell.length_b   1.000
_cell.length_c   1.000
_cell.angle_alpha   90.00
_cell.angle_beta   90.00
_cell.angle_gamma   90.00
#
_symmetry.space_group_name_H-M   'P 1'
#
loop_
_entity.id
_entity.type
_entity.pdbx_description
1 polymer ?
#
loop_
_entity_poly.entity_id
_entity_poly.type
_entity_poly.pdbx_seq_one_letter_code
_entity_poly.pdbx_strand_id
1 'polypeptide(L)'
;MMARLLSLLLVLLLVPATFAQDRADRYDRSVDRLEDIADRLRDLAEDQSASERTRLTRAARLLDRAADELDHRDAEDAEDLIDEAVDLIEDVVEDLKDEGHGTESSRVKRELNRLETEADRVDDLRWDRYAGESFEDRMERFGERMEEWGERFGERWEERGEEWEEKAEDWAEDWEDKWEDRDRKWSRKDWRERRYRFRSYAPAYVGDFGYRWPFQETATYRPISSVRYNRVDGLTLGVRRQPMDWDSYDRARIFGQVSRSFGLDEWRYEIGGEARLGHSYRSQDFDLKVGGAYRLETATDDLWKASWAENTAAAFFFRTDLFDYYQTEGYTLYAQARLTPFLQSTVAYRSDDYKSLSRNASWSLFGGDSFRFNPAIDEGRMQSLVVALDGGRVRGLRWIPHGVAFRAEAEFGETFGGDFDFTRYIGDVRTYLRMGRDMGVALRFRGGTSQGDLPLQKTFTLGGAGSVRAYPQNLFRGSEMLLANAEITFYDVDPLDGILDGVALFGLFDAGWVDGPNNLAFETDDVITAAGVGIALDDRQVRFELAWPLRDLGTGLEPTLWLRFNPTF
;
A
#
# COMPACT_ATOMS: atom_id res chain seq x y z
N MET A 1 -11.79 1.77 -0.19
CA MET A 1 -11.28 1.43 1.16
C MET A 1 -10.83 2.67 1.93
N MET A 2 -9.70 3.31 1.58
CA MET A 2 -9.16 4.48 2.32
C MET A 2 -10.15 5.66 2.39
N ALA A 3 -10.84 6.01 1.30
CA ALA A 3 -11.80 7.12 1.27
C ALA A 3 -13.07 6.90 2.13
N ARG A 4 -13.52 5.66 2.38
CA ARG A 4 -14.69 5.38 3.24
C ARG A 4 -14.32 5.16 4.71
N LEU A 5 -13.13 4.63 5.01
CA LEU A 5 -12.53 4.66 6.36
C LEU A 5 -12.38 6.09 6.89
N LEU A 6 -12.01 7.00 5.97
CA LEU A 6 -11.95 8.45 6.19
C LEU A 6 -13.31 9.06 6.49
N SER A 7 -14.34 8.72 5.70
CA SER A 7 -15.71 9.20 5.89
C SER A 7 -16.33 8.65 7.18
N LEU A 8 -16.04 7.39 7.54
CA LEU A 8 -16.50 6.75 8.78
C LEU A 8 -15.86 7.39 10.02
N LEU A 9 -14.55 7.67 9.98
CA LEU A 9 -13.88 8.43 11.04
C LEU A 9 -14.39 9.88 11.13
N LEU A 10 -14.81 10.48 10.01
CA LEU A 10 -15.45 11.80 9.99
C LEU A 10 -16.83 11.77 10.65
N VAL A 11 -17.65 10.74 10.39
CA VAL A 11 -18.99 10.57 11.00
C VAL A 11 -18.90 10.23 12.50
N LEU A 12 -17.89 9.44 12.90
CA LEU A 12 -17.60 9.11 14.30
C LEU A 12 -17.11 10.31 15.14
N LEU A 13 -16.59 11.38 14.51
CA LEU A 13 -15.98 12.52 15.20
C LEU A 13 -16.78 13.85 15.12
N LEU A 14 -17.84 13.96 14.30
CA LEU A 14 -18.53 15.24 14.01
C LEU A 14 -20.03 15.30 14.36
N VAL A 15 -20.49 14.70 15.46
CA VAL A 15 -21.86 14.98 15.94
C VAL A 15 -21.86 15.82 17.23
N PRO A 16 -21.87 17.17 17.14
CA PRO A 16 -22.63 17.95 18.10
C PRO A 16 -24.10 18.01 17.66
N ALA A 17 -24.98 17.92 18.66
CA ALA A 17 -26.42 17.85 18.56
C ALA A 17 -27.06 19.00 17.76
N THR A 18 -27.49 18.75 16.51
CA THR A 18 -28.47 19.60 15.80
C THR A 18 -29.21 18.88 14.66
N PHE A 19 -29.71 17.65 14.80
CA PHE A 19 -30.52 17.06 13.71
C PHE A 19 -31.58 16.05 14.18
N ALA A 20 -32.73 16.56 14.64
CA ALA A 20 -33.93 15.75 14.83
C ALA A 20 -34.97 15.93 13.71
N GLN A 21 -35.03 17.13 13.10
CA GLN A 21 -35.98 17.42 12.01
C GLN A 21 -35.55 16.81 10.66
N ASP A 22 -34.27 16.85 10.29
CA ASP A 22 -33.77 16.30 9.01
C ASP A 22 -33.74 14.75 8.99
N ARG A 23 -33.89 14.09 10.15
CA ARG A 23 -34.02 12.63 10.21
C ARG A 23 -35.41 12.18 9.79
N ALA A 24 -36.47 12.85 10.26
CA ALA A 24 -37.85 12.48 9.94
C ALA A 24 -38.10 12.53 8.42
N ASP A 25 -37.67 13.63 7.79
CA ASP A 25 -37.79 13.89 6.36
C ASP A 25 -37.00 12.91 5.47
N ARG A 26 -36.03 12.17 6.02
CA ARG A 26 -35.24 11.20 5.25
C ARG A 26 -35.93 9.84 5.13
N TYR A 27 -36.53 9.33 6.21
CA TYR A 27 -37.36 8.11 6.14
C TYR A 27 -38.56 8.32 5.20
N ASP A 28 -39.28 9.44 5.33
CA ASP A 28 -40.48 9.69 4.50
C ASP A 28 -40.13 9.71 3.01
N ARG A 29 -38.96 10.26 2.64
CA ARG A 29 -38.45 10.23 1.25
C ARG A 29 -38.02 8.85 0.78
N SER A 30 -37.60 7.98 1.68
CA SER A 30 -37.23 6.60 1.35
C SER A 30 -38.47 5.72 1.16
N VAL A 31 -39.51 5.91 1.99
CA VAL A 31 -40.84 5.32 1.83
C VAL A 31 -41.39 5.62 0.43
N ASP A 32 -41.49 6.91 0.07
CA ASP A 32 -42.00 7.35 -1.25
C ASP A 32 -41.27 6.71 -2.45
N ARG A 33 -39.96 6.47 -2.31
CA ARG A 33 -39.13 5.92 -3.38
C ARG A 33 -39.24 4.40 -3.50
N LEU A 34 -39.32 3.69 -2.38
CA LEU A 34 -39.55 2.25 -2.38
C LEU A 34 -40.91 1.93 -2.98
N GLU A 35 -41.94 2.73 -2.68
CA GLU A 35 -43.26 2.62 -3.29
C GLU A 35 -43.22 2.88 -4.82
N ASP A 36 -42.53 3.95 -5.28
CA ASP A 36 -42.38 4.21 -6.74
C ASP A 36 -41.65 3.07 -7.46
N ILE A 37 -40.61 2.50 -6.85
CA ILE A 37 -39.89 1.36 -7.42
C ILE A 37 -40.80 0.12 -7.45
N ALA A 38 -41.55 -0.15 -6.38
CA ALA A 38 -42.47 -1.28 -6.31
C ALA A 38 -43.54 -1.21 -7.41
N ASP A 39 -44.12 -0.04 -7.66
CA ASP A 39 -45.10 0.16 -8.73
C ASP A 39 -44.50 -0.05 -10.13
N ARG A 40 -43.29 0.46 -10.37
CA ARG A 40 -42.58 0.24 -11.64
C ARG A 40 -42.27 -1.24 -11.88
N LEU A 41 -41.93 -1.99 -10.85
CA LEU A 41 -41.69 -3.43 -10.96
C LEU A 41 -42.97 -4.20 -11.29
N ARG A 42 -44.13 -3.79 -10.75
CA ARG A 42 -45.43 -4.37 -11.11
C ARG A 42 -45.77 -4.14 -12.57
N ASP A 43 -45.56 -2.92 -13.07
CA ASP A 43 -45.78 -2.58 -14.48
C ASP A 43 -44.87 -3.41 -15.40
N LEU A 44 -43.58 -3.50 -15.07
CA LEU A 44 -42.62 -4.29 -15.84
C LEU A 44 -42.98 -5.78 -15.86
N ALA A 45 -43.53 -6.30 -14.77
CA ALA A 45 -43.92 -7.70 -14.63
C ALA A 45 -45.08 -8.12 -15.55
N GLU A 46 -45.92 -7.21 -16.01
CA GLU A 46 -47.05 -7.54 -16.89
C GLU A 46 -46.60 -8.07 -18.26
N ASP A 47 -45.45 -7.59 -18.72
CA ASP A 47 -44.87 -7.88 -20.03
C ASP A 47 -43.86 -9.06 -20.01
N GLN A 48 -43.59 -9.65 -18.84
CA GLN A 48 -42.59 -10.73 -18.70
C GLN A 48 -43.20 -12.15 -18.72
N SER A 49 -42.35 -13.17 -18.81
CA SER A 49 -42.76 -14.58 -18.67
C SER A 49 -43.41 -14.85 -17.30
N ALA A 50 -44.13 -15.95 -17.18
CA ALA A 50 -44.80 -16.31 -15.92
C ALA A 50 -43.83 -16.48 -14.73
N SER A 51 -42.58 -16.88 -15.00
CA SER A 51 -41.53 -17.05 -13.99
C SER A 51 -41.02 -15.68 -13.51
N GLU A 52 -40.60 -14.83 -14.44
CA GLU A 52 -40.07 -13.49 -14.18
C GLU A 52 -41.14 -12.59 -13.55
N ARG A 53 -42.38 -12.65 -14.05
CA ARG A 53 -43.53 -11.95 -13.47
C ARG A 53 -43.75 -12.31 -12.01
N THR A 54 -43.56 -13.59 -11.65
CA THR A 54 -43.72 -14.04 -10.26
C THR A 54 -42.64 -13.45 -9.36
N ARG A 55 -41.37 -13.40 -9.82
CA ARG A 55 -40.25 -12.82 -9.06
C ARG A 55 -40.37 -11.30 -8.93
N LEU A 56 -40.66 -10.58 -10.02
CA LEU A 56 -40.85 -9.13 -9.99
C LEU A 56 -42.05 -8.71 -9.12
N THR A 57 -43.15 -9.48 -9.17
CA THR A 57 -44.31 -9.23 -8.29
C THR A 57 -43.99 -9.52 -6.82
N ARG A 58 -43.12 -10.50 -6.54
CA ARG A 58 -42.65 -10.79 -5.17
C ARG A 58 -41.74 -9.68 -4.67
N ALA A 59 -40.77 -9.24 -5.46
CA ALA A 59 -39.89 -8.11 -5.15
C ALA A 59 -40.70 -6.85 -4.82
N ALA A 60 -41.69 -6.49 -5.65
CA ALA A 60 -42.57 -5.33 -5.38
C ALA A 60 -43.31 -5.42 -4.02
N ARG A 61 -43.73 -6.62 -3.58
CA ARG A 61 -44.38 -6.82 -2.27
C ARG A 61 -43.42 -6.80 -1.09
N LEU A 62 -42.13 -7.05 -1.33
CA LEU A 62 -41.09 -6.90 -0.32
C LEU A 62 -40.77 -5.41 -0.13
N LEU A 63 -40.70 -4.66 -1.22
CA LEU A 63 -40.50 -3.21 -1.18
C LEU A 63 -41.65 -2.44 -0.51
N ASP A 64 -42.91 -2.83 -0.75
CA ASP A 64 -44.05 -2.25 0.00
C ASP A 64 -43.90 -2.50 1.51
N ARG A 65 -43.47 -3.71 1.91
CA ARG A 65 -43.25 -4.03 3.32
C ARG A 65 -42.05 -3.28 3.90
N ALA A 66 -40.98 -3.11 3.14
CA ALA A 66 -39.84 -2.31 3.55
C ALA A 66 -40.24 -0.83 3.75
N ALA A 67 -41.11 -0.31 2.88
CA ALA A 67 -41.69 1.03 3.04
C ALA A 67 -42.55 1.12 4.32
N ASP A 68 -43.39 0.11 4.61
CA ASP A 68 -44.16 0.03 5.86
C ASP A 68 -43.24 0.01 7.10
N GLU A 69 -42.14 -0.76 7.08
CA GLU A 69 -41.19 -0.81 8.20
C GLU A 69 -40.47 0.54 8.39
N LEU A 70 -40.12 1.23 7.30
CA LEU A 70 -39.53 2.57 7.37
C LEU A 70 -40.50 3.63 7.90
N ASP A 71 -41.80 3.52 7.63
CA ASP A 71 -42.82 4.39 8.24
C ASP A 71 -42.87 4.21 9.77
N HIS A 72 -42.68 2.97 10.24
CA HIS A 72 -42.51 2.62 11.65
C HIS A 72 -41.09 2.88 12.21
N ARG A 73 -40.21 3.47 11.39
CA ARG A 73 -38.81 3.81 11.71
C ARG A 73 -37.94 2.58 11.99
N ASP A 74 -38.28 1.44 11.40
CA ASP A 74 -37.49 0.21 11.47
C ASP A 74 -36.67 -0.04 10.21
N ALA A 75 -35.51 0.63 10.16
CA ALA A 75 -34.61 0.56 9.02
C ALA A 75 -33.88 -0.79 8.90
N GLU A 76 -33.82 -1.59 9.96
CA GLU A 76 -33.17 -2.90 9.97
C GLU A 76 -34.03 -3.95 9.26
N ASP A 77 -35.29 -4.10 9.67
CA ASP A 77 -36.24 -5.00 8.99
C ASP A 77 -36.54 -4.56 7.56
N ALA A 78 -36.50 -3.24 7.28
CA ALA A 78 -36.63 -2.71 5.93
C ALA A 78 -35.46 -3.09 5.01
N GLU A 79 -34.22 -3.09 5.53
CA GLU A 79 -33.01 -3.45 4.76
C GLU A 79 -33.04 -4.92 4.34
N ASP A 80 -33.36 -5.83 5.27
CA ASP A 80 -33.47 -7.27 4.99
C ASP A 80 -34.50 -7.56 3.86
N LEU A 81 -35.60 -6.80 3.85
CA LEU A 81 -36.64 -6.91 2.82
C LEU A 81 -36.20 -6.32 1.47
N ILE A 82 -35.37 -5.26 1.48
CA ILE A 82 -34.82 -4.65 0.27
C ILE A 82 -33.79 -5.59 -0.37
N ASP A 83 -32.93 -6.22 0.43
CA ASP A 83 -31.91 -7.16 -0.05
C ASP A 83 -32.56 -8.39 -0.71
N GLU A 84 -33.61 -8.97 -0.09
CA GLU A 84 -34.35 -10.08 -0.72
C GLU A 84 -35.02 -9.63 -2.04
N ALA A 85 -35.43 -8.37 -2.15
CA ALA A 85 -35.98 -7.83 -3.39
C ALA A 85 -34.91 -7.61 -4.47
N VAL A 86 -33.70 -7.18 -4.11
CA VAL A 86 -32.54 -7.02 -5.00
C VAL A 86 -32.18 -8.36 -5.66
N ASP A 87 -32.02 -9.41 -4.87
CA ASP A 87 -31.67 -10.75 -5.36
C ASP A 87 -32.68 -11.26 -6.41
N LEU A 88 -33.98 -11.07 -6.14
CA LEU A 88 -35.05 -11.49 -7.04
C LEU A 88 -35.05 -10.71 -8.37
N ILE A 89 -34.60 -9.45 -8.35
CA ILE A 89 -34.54 -8.61 -9.54
C ILE A 89 -33.27 -8.91 -10.35
N GLU A 90 -32.14 -9.18 -9.67
CA GLU A 90 -30.89 -9.61 -10.31
C GLU A 90 -31.08 -10.90 -11.11
N ASP A 91 -31.70 -11.93 -10.50
CA ASP A 91 -32.05 -13.18 -11.17
C ASP A 91 -32.84 -12.94 -12.47
N VAL A 92 -33.78 -11.98 -12.46
CA VAL A 92 -34.60 -11.64 -13.65
C VAL A 92 -33.77 -10.89 -14.70
N VAL A 93 -32.83 -10.04 -14.29
CA VAL A 93 -31.93 -9.33 -15.21
C VAL A 93 -31.01 -10.31 -15.94
N GLU A 94 -30.54 -11.35 -15.25
CA GLU A 94 -29.72 -12.42 -15.81
C GLU A 94 -30.50 -13.32 -16.76
N ASP A 95 -31.67 -13.82 -16.35
CA ASP A 95 -32.55 -14.63 -17.21
C ASP A 95 -32.86 -13.91 -18.53
N LEU A 96 -33.21 -12.62 -18.47
CA LEU A 96 -33.50 -11.81 -19.66
C LEU A 96 -32.28 -11.62 -20.57
N LYS A 97 -31.06 -11.59 -20.03
CA LYS A 97 -29.84 -11.52 -20.85
C LYS A 97 -29.59 -12.84 -21.56
N ASP A 98 -29.74 -13.95 -20.85
CA ASP A 98 -29.50 -15.29 -21.37
C ASP A 98 -30.52 -15.68 -22.44
N GLU A 99 -31.76 -15.19 -22.33
CA GLU A 99 -32.80 -15.34 -23.35
C GLU A 99 -32.67 -14.38 -24.54
N GLY A 100 -31.71 -13.44 -24.50
CA GLY A 100 -31.46 -12.48 -25.59
C GLY A 100 -32.38 -11.25 -25.59
N HIS A 101 -33.11 -11.00 -24.49
CA HIS A 101 -34.02 -9.87 -24.27
C HIS A 101 -33.29 -8.64 -23.70
N GLY A 102 -32.28 -8.15 -24.42
CA GLY A 102 -31.39 -7.09 -23.94
C GLY A 102 -32.05 -5.73 -23.68
N THR A 103 -33.18 -5.42 -24.33
CA THR A 103 -33.91 -4.16 -24.11
C THR A 103 -34.72 -4.21 -22.82
N GLU A 104 -35.37 -5.34 -22.56
CA GLU A 104 -36.16 -5.64 -21.36
C GLU A 104 -35.23 -5.77 -20.15
N SER A 105 -34.11 -6.49 -20.28
CA SER A 105 -33.07 -6.57 -19.25
C SER A 105 -32.56 -5.18 -18.85
N SER A 106 -32.34 -4.29 -19.82
CA SER A 106 -31.92 -2.90 -19.53
C SER A 106 -32.99 -2.06 -18.83
N ARG A 107 -34.28 -2.41 -18.97
CA ARG A 107 -35.38 -1.74 -18.27
C ARG A 107 -35.43 -2.18 -16.81
N VAL A 108 -35.38 -3.49 -16.56
CA VAL A 108 -35.36 -4.06 -15.21
C VAL A 108 -34.10 -3.65 -14.45
N LYS A 109 -32.93 -3.68 -15.11
CA LYS A 109 -31.65 -3.25 -14.53
C LYS A 109 -31.63 -1.78 -14.09
N ARG A 110 -32.43 -0.90 -14.70
CA ARG A 110 -32.52 0.50 -14.26
C ARG A 110 -33.26 0.64 -12.93
N GLU A 111 -34.28 -0.16 -12.69
CA GLU A 111 -34.99 -0.16 -11.41
C GLU A 111 -34.16 -0.88 -10.33
N LEU A 112 -33.41 -1.93 -10.69
CA LEU A 112 -32.39 -2.53 -9.82
C LEU A 112 -31.39 -1.49 -9.31
N ASN A 113 -30.74 -0.75 -10.21
CA ASN A 113 -29.76 0.28 -9.81
C ASN A 113 -30.37 1.37 -8.91
N ARG A 114 -31.66 1.68 -9.10
CA ARG A 114 -32.38 2.65 -8.25
C ARG A 114 -32.66 2.07 -6.87
N LEU A 115 -33.03 0.80 -6.81
CA LEU A 115 -33.25 0.08 -5.56
C LEU A 115 -31.95 -0.04 -4.76
N GLU A 116 -30.84 -0.42 -5.39
CA GLU A 116 -29.52 -0.46 -4.75
C GLU A 116 -29.11 0.91 -4.19
N THR A 117 -29.41 1.99 -4.93
CA THR A 117 -29.14 3.36 -4.47
C THR A 117 -30.02 3.74 -3.27
N GLU A 118 -31.21 3.17 -3.15
CA GLU A 118 -32.10 3.42 -2.01
C GLU A 118 -31.76 2.51 -0.82
N ALA A 119 -31.29 1.28 -1.05
CA ALA A 119 -30.71 0.39 -0.04
C ALA A 119 -29.56 1.09 0.70
N ASP A 120 -28.64 1.71 -0.04
CA ASP A 120 -27.54 2.52 0.52
C ASP A 120 -28.04 3.64 1.45
N ARG A 121 -29.22 4.22 1.16
CA ARG A 121 -29.79 5.32 1.96
C ARG A 121 -30.55 4.82 3.18
N VAL A 122 -31.16 3.65 3.09
CA VAL A 122 -31.85 2.99 4.20
C VAL A 122 -30.83 2.48 5.23
N ASP A 123 -29.69 1.95 4.77
CA ASP A 123 -28.54 1.62 5.64
C ASP A 123 -28.06 2.86 6.40
N ASP A 124 -27.87 4.00 5.73
CA ASP A 124 -27.53 5.29 6.38
C ASP A 124 -28.52 5.70 7.50
N LEU A 125 -29.81 5.34 7.37
CA LEU A 125 -30.83 5.60 8.40
C LEU A 125 -30.74 4.64 9.59
N ARG A 126 -30.28 3.41 9.38
CA ARG A 126 -30.03 2.41 10.44
C ARG A 126 -28.92 2.88 11.39
N TRP A 127 -27.86 3.47 10.87
CA TRP A 127 -26.71 3.96 11.65
C TRP A 127 -27.04 5.09 12.65
N ASP A 128 -28.16 5.78 12.42
CA ASP A 128 -28.59 6.93 13.19
C ASP A 128 -29.18 6.54 14.58
N ARG A 129 -29.54 5.26 14.80
CA ARG A 129 -30.10 4.75 16.08
C ARG A 129 -29.05 4.57 17.20
N TYR A 130 -27.75 4.63 16.89
CA TYR A 130 -26.66 4.22 17.80
C TYR A 130 -25.96 5.37 18.57
N ALA A 131 -26.58 6.54 18.68
CA ALA A 131 -26.02 7.72 19.37
C ALA A 131 -25.88 7.59 20.91
N GLY A 132 -26.11 6.40 21.48
CA GLY A 132 -26.12 6.17 22.93
C GLY A 132 -25.19 5.08 23.49
N GLU A 133 -24.52 4.28 22.65
CA GLU A 133 -23.75 3.10 23.13
C GLU A 133 -22.26 3.40 23.38
N SER A 134 -21.59 2.56 24.18
CA SER A 134 -20.18 2.72 24.56
C SER A 134 -19.23 2.45 23.38
N PHE A 135 -18.03 3.04 23.43
CA PHE A 135 -17.03 2.98 22.35
C PHE A 135 -16.52 1.54 22.09
N GLU A 136 -16.48 0.70 23.12
CA GLU A 136 -15.96 -0.67 23.04
C GLU A 136 -16.91 -1.59 22.26
N ASP A 137 -18.23 -1.49 22.52
CA ASP A 137 -19.26 -2.26 21.80
C ASP A 137 -19.39 -1.86 20.31
N ARG A 138 -18.95 -0.63 19.96
CA ARG A 138 -18.90 -0.13 18.57
C ARG A 138 -17.70 -0.66 17.80
N MET A 139 -16.59 -0.92 18.47
CA MET A 139 -15.36 -1.43 17.86
C MET A 139 -15.42 -2.93 17.62
N GLU A 140 -16.08 -3.66 18.51
CA GLU A 140 -16.28 -5.11 18.42
C GLU A 140 -17.14 -5.48 17.21
N ARG A 141 -18.31 -4.83 17.05
CA ARG A 141 -19.19 -5.02 15.88
C ARG A 141 -18.72 -4.35 14.57
N PHE A 142 -17.64 -3.57 14.63
CA PHE A 142 -16.92 -3.05 13.46
C PHE A 142 -15.90 -4.07 12.94
N GLY A 143 -15.23 -4.81 13.85
CA GLY A 143 -14.34 -5.90 13.49
C GLY A 143 -15.06 -7.01 12.72
N GLU A 144 -16.21 -7.48 13.25
CA GLU A 144 -16.99 -8.57 12.68
C GLU A 144 -17.52 -8.28 11.26
N ARG A 145 -17.87 -7.02 10.96
CA ARG A 145 -18.37 -6.62 9.62
C ARG A 145 -17.29 -6.23 8.62
N MET A 146 -16.08 -5.89 9.08
CA MET A 146 -14.94 -5.65 8.18
C MET A 146 -14.44 -6.94 7.53
N GLU A 147 -14.63 -8.08 8.20
CA GLU A 147 -14.38 -9.42 7.66
C GLU A 147 -15.39 -9.76 6.55
N GLU A 148 -16.70 -9.63 6.81
CA GLU A 148 -17.75 -9.89 5.82
C GLU A 148 -17.70 -8.98 4.58
N TRP A 149 -17.35 -7.70 4.79
CA TRP A 149 -17.20 -6.73 3.70
C TRP A 149 -15.92 -6.97 2.89
N GLY A 150 -14.84 -7.42 3.52
CA GLY A 150 -13.58 -7.77 2.85
C GLY A 150 -13.75 -8.90 1.84
N GLU A 151 -14.60 -9.89 2.17
CA GLU A 151 -14.92 -11.01 1.27
C GLU A 151 -15.77 -10.57 0.07
N ARG A 152 -16.86 -9.82 0.28
CA ARG A 152 -17.73 -9.35 -0.82
C ARG A 152 -17.11 -8.26 -1.70
N PHE A 153 -16.21 -7.42 -1.14
CA PHE A 153 -15.52 -6.35 -1.89
C PHE A 153 -14.40 -6.91 -2.79
N GLY A 154 -13.78 -8.03 -2.40
CA GLY A 154 -12.80 -8.74 -3.22
C GLY A 154 -13.41 -9.27 -4.52
N GLU A 155 -14.60 -9.86 -4.44
CA GLU A 155 -15.31 -10.43 -5.59
C GLU A 155 -15.82 -9.33 -6.57
N ARG A 156 -16.36 -8.22 -6.04
CA ARG A 156 -16.90 -7.10 -6.87
C ARG A 156 -15.84 -6.22 -7.54
N TRP A 157 -14.59 -6.21 -7.05
CA TRP A 157 -13.48 -5.45 -7.65
C TRP A 157 -12.76 -6.20 -8.76
N GLU A 158 -12.81 -7.53 -8.77
CA GLU A 158 -12.33 -8.33 -9.90
C GLU A 158 -13.20 -8.08 -11.15
N GLU A 159 -14.52 -8.04 -11.04
CA GLU A 159 -15.43 -7.77 -12.18
C GLU A 159 -15.30 -6.35 -12.77
N ARG A 160 -15.09 -5.33 -11.93
CA ARG A 160 -14.91 -3.94 -12.39
C ARG A 160 -13.50 -3.65 -12.91
N GLY A 161 -12.51 -4.45 -12.51
CA GLY A 161 -11.17 -4.41 -13.07
C GLY A 161 -11.14 -4.83 -14.53
N GLU A 162 -11.94 -5.85 -14.88
CA GLU A 162 -12.07 -6.39 -16.24
C GLU A 162 -12.71 -5.38 -17.22
N GLU A 163 -13.72 -4.61 -16.79
CA GLU A 163 -14.39 -3.58 -17.62
C GLU A 163 -13.50 -2.35 -17.93
N TRP A 164 -12.54 -2.04 -17.04
CA TRP A 164 -11.54 -0.98 -17.25
C TRP A 164 -10.32 -1.48 -18.03
N GLU A 165 -9.97 -2.77 -17.94
CA GLU A 165 -8.97 -3.43 -18.79
C GLU A 165 -9.42 -3.43 -20.26
N GLU A 166 -10.70 -3.76 -20.53
CA GLU A 166 -11.27 -3.79 -21.88
C GLU A 166 -11.23 -2.41 -22.58
N LYS A 167 -11.52 -1.33 -21.85
CA LYS A 167 -11.41 0.06 -22.37
C LYS A 167 -9.98 0.56 -22.56
N ALA A 168 -9.02 0.03 -21.81
CA ALA A 168 -7.61 0.34 -21.96
C ALA A 168 -6.98 -0.45 -23.12
N GLU A 169 -7.48 -1.65 -23.40
CA GLU A 169 -7.13 -2.49 -24.56
C GLU A 169 -7.65 -1.85 -25.88
N ASP A 170 -8.91 -1.38 -25.92
CA ASP A 170 -9.47 -0.63 -27.06
C ASP A 170 -8.64 0.62 -27.42
N TRP A 171 -8.08 1.30 -26.40
CA TRP A 171 -7.23 2.47 -26.57
C TRP A 171 -5.80 2.13 -27.03
N ALA A 172 -5.32 0.92 -26.73
CA ALA A 172 -4.01 0.42 -27.14
C ALA A 172 -4.05 -0.16 -28.57
N GLU A 173 -5.15 -0.81 -28.97
CA GLU A 173 -5.38 -1.32 -30.33
C GLU A 173 -5.48 -0.17 -31.36
N ASP A 174 -6.13 0.96 -31.03
CA ASP A 174 -6.19 2.17 -31.89
C ASP A 174 -4.80 2.82 -32.11
N TRP A 175 -3.84 2.54 -31.23
CA TRP A 175 -2.44 2.99 -31.34
C TRP A 175 -1.55 2.03 -32.14
N GLU A 176 -1.81 0.71 -32.10
CA GLU A 176 -1.07 -0.31 -32.87
C GLU A 176 -1.49 -0.37 -34.36
N ASP A 177 -2.75 -0.08 -34.68
CA ASP A 177 -3.27 -0.09 -36.06
C ASP A 177 -2.64 0.99 -36.97
N LYS A 178 -1.93 1.97 -36.39
CA LYS A 178 -1.22 3.02 -37.14
C LYS A 178 0.20 2.66 -37.58
N TRP A 179 0.75 1.51 -37.18
CA TRP A 179 2.18 1.24 -37.40
C TRP A 179 2.61 -0.09 -38.03
N GLU A 180 1.75 -1.03 -38.39
CA GLU A 180 2.21 -2.28 -39.07
C GLU A 180 1.42 -2.67 -40.32
N ASP A 181 1.54 -1.85 -41.36
CA ASP A 181 1.30 -2.28 -42.74
C ASP A 181 2.61 -2.84 -43.34
N ARG A 182 3.14 -3.95 -42.77
CA ARG A 182 4.04 -4.87 -43.49
C ARG A 182 4.35 -6.18 -42.76
N ASP A 183 4.20 -7.24 -43.55
CA ASP A 183 4.80 -8.58 -43.41
C ASP A 183 4.13 -9.60 -42.48
N ARG A 184 3.03 -10.13 -43.02
CA ARG A 184 2.50 -11.48 -42.75
C ARG A 184 3.50 -12.58 -43.14
N LYS A 185 3.87 -13.40 -42.17
CA LYS A 185 3.71 -14.88 -42.14
C LYS A 185 4.59 -15.43 -41.02
N TRP A 186 4.03 -16.21 -40.09
CA TRP A 186 4.36 -17.62 -39.84
C TRP A 186 3.45 -18.20 -38.73
N SER A 187 2.91 -19.37 -39.08
CA SER A 187 2.05 -20.36 -38.41
C SER A 187 1.73 -20.30 -36.90
N ARG A 188 0.42 -20.45 -36.63
CA ARG A 188 -0.25 -20.99 -35.44
C ARG A 188 0.55 -22.07 -34.68
N LYS A 189 0.81 -21.80 -33.39
CA LYS A 189 0.85 -22.79 -32.30
C LYS A 189 0.55 -22.10 -30.97
N ASP A 190 -0.61 -22.46 -30.41
CA ASP A 190 -1.16 -22.24 -29.07
C ASP A 190 -0.48 -21.21 -28.14
N TRP A 191 -1.08 -20.04 -28.11
CA TRP A 191 -0.91 -19.01 -27.07
C TRP A 191 -1.91 -19.29 -25.93
N ARG A 192 -1.41 -19.51 -24.71
CA ARG A 192 -2.22 -19.34 -23.48
C ARG A 192 -1.65 -18.17 -22.68
N GLU A 193 -2.47 -17.12 -22.61
CA GLU A 193 -2.50 -15.95 -21.72
C GLU A 193 -1.18 -15.19 -21.47
N ARG A 194 -1.00 -14.11 -22.24
CA ARG A 194 -0.11 -12.98 -21.93
C ARG A 194 -0.95 -11.88 -21.28
N ARG A 195 -1.00 -11.83 -19.95
CA ARG A 195 -1.74 -10.77 -19.21
C ARG A 195 -0.79 -9.62 -18.87
N TYR A 196 -0.93 -8.48 -19.54
CA TYR A 196 -0.18 -7.24 -19.24
C TYR A 196 -0.81 -6.51 -18.04
N ARG A 197 -0.53 -6.97 -16.81
CA ARG A 197 -1.14 -6.36 -15.62
C ARG A 197 -0.57 -4.97 -15.33
N PHE A 198 -1.39 -3.93 -15.49
CA PHE A 198 -1.25 -2.68 -14.75
C PHE A 198 -1.61 -2.95 -13.29
N ARG A 199 -0.71 -2.67 -12.34
CA ARG A 199 -0.95 -2.93 -10.92
C ARG A 199 -0.91 -1.63 -10.13
N SER A 200 -1.98 -1.37 -9.37
CA SER A 200 -2.09 -0.33 -8.33
C SER A 200 -1.91 -0.91 -6.93
N TYR A 201 -1.02 -1.90 -6.75
CA TYR A 201 -0.81 -2.53 -5.44
C TYR A 201 0.21 -1.72 -4.63
N ALA A 202 -0.24 -0.88 -3.71
CA ALA A 202 0.65 -0.14 -2.81
C ALA A 202 1.14 -1.07 -1.69
N PRO A 203 2.41 -1.47 -1.68
CA PRO A 203 3.42 -0.80 -0.83
C PRO A 203 4.79 -0.60 -1.54
N ALA A 204 5.59 0.39 -1.15
CA ALA A 204 6.95 0.54 -1.71
C ALA A 204 7.96 1.20 -0.75
N TYR A 205 8.62 0.61 0.25
CA TYR A 205 8.65 -0.71 0.85
C TYR A 205 9.02 -0.51 2.32
N VAL A 206 8.42 -1.24 3.24
CA VAL A 206 9.08 -2.14 4.20
C VAL A 206 8.10 -3.32 4.22
N GLY A 207 8.62 -4.55 4.09
CA GLY A 207 7.84 -5.81 4.10
C GLY A 207 7.07 -6.22 2.85
N ASP A 208 7.03 -5.43 1.76
CA ASP A 208 6.15 -5.75 0.61
C ASP A 208 6.35 -7.17 0.00
N PHE A 209 5.23 -7.89 -0.13
CA PHE A 209 5.10 -9.36 -0.14
C PHE A 209 5.17 -10.02 -1.52
N GLY A 210 5.49 -9.26 -2.57
CA GLY A 210 5.75 -9.81 -3.90
C GLY A 210 7.09 -10.56 -3.99
N TYR A 211 8.03 -10.29 -3.08
CA TYR A 211 9.38 -10.83 -3.14
C TYR A 211 9.61 -11.95 -2.13
N ARG A 212 10.33 -13.01 -2.55
CA ARG A 212 10.78 -14.11 -1.68
C ARG A 212 11.86 -13.69 -0.67
N TRP A 213 12.09 -12.38 -0.54
CA TRP A 213 13.22 -11.79 0.16
C TRP A 213 12.86 -10.45 0.79
N PRO A 214 13.33 -10.15 2.02
CA PRO A 214 13.00 -8.90 2.72
C PRO A 214 13.68 -7.64 2.16
N PHE A 215 14.48 -7.75 1.11
CA PHE A 215 15.22 -6.65 0.50
C PHE A 215 14.78 -6.49 -0.95
N GLN A 216 14.47 -5.25 -1.32
CA GLN A 216 14.17 -4.86 -2.69
C GLN A 216 15.41 -4.36 -3.41
N GLU A 217 15.46 -4.52 -4.72
CA GLU A 217 16.60 -4.22 -5.58
C GLU A 217 16.85 -2.70 -5.74
N THR A 218 17.15 -2.01 -4.64
CA THR A 218 17.35 -0.55 -4.57
C THR A 218 18.57 -0.08 -5.34
N ALA A 219 19.51 -0.99 -5.65
CA ALA A 219 20.63 -0.74 -6.56
C ALA A 219 20.16 -0.59 -8.01
N THR A 220 19.07 -1.27 -8.39
CA THR A 220 18.51 -1.28 -9.74
C THR A 220 17.39 -0.25 -9.89
N TYR A 221 16.38 -0.36 -9.03
CA TYR A 221 15.11 0.34 -9.14
C TYR A 221 14.93 1.26 -7.94
N ARG A 222 14.28 2.41 -8.16
CA ARG A 222 13.75 3.25 -7.09
C ARG A 222 12.22 3.27 -7.20
N PRO A 223 11.53 2.15 -6.91
CA PRO A 223 10.09 2.11 -7.13
C PRO A 223 9.40 3.11 -6.21
N ILE A 224 8.78 4.12 -6.81
CA ILE A 224 7.93 5.08 -6.11
C ILE A 224 6.48 4.69 -6.35
N SER A 225 5.61 4.96 -5.37
CA SER A 225 4.17 4.83 -5.57
C SER A 225 3.66 5.95 -6.49
N SER A 226 2.92 5.60 -7.55
CA SER A 226 2.33 6.59 -8.45
C SER A 226 1.16 7.34 -7.80
N VAL A 227 0.59 6.78 -6.74
CA VAL A 227 -0.38 7.43 -5.85
C VAL A 227 0.24 7.56 -4.46
N ARG A 228 0.44 8.80 -3.98
CA ARG A 228 1.06 9.06 -2.67
C ARG A 228 0.67 10.42 -2.12
N TYR A 229 0.90 10.60 -0.83
CA TYR A 229 0.80 11.89 -0.14
C TYR A 229 2.02 12.09 0.76
N ASN A 230 2.68 13.23 0.67
CA ASN A 230 3.77 13.60 1.58
C ASN A 230 3.95 15.11 1.68
N ARG A 231 4.81 15.56 2.60
CA ARG A 231 5.00 17.00 2.91
C ARG A 231 5.61 17.82 1.77
N VAL A 232 6.28 17.17 0.81
CA VAL A 232 6.98 17.82 -0.31
C VAL A 232 6.13 17.80 -1.57
N ASP A 233 5.69 16.62 -2.01
CA ASP A 233 4.90 16.44 -3.23
C ASP A 233 3.42 16.83 -3.03
N GLY A 234 2.92 16.88 -1.79
CA GLY A 234 1.48 16.89 -1.53
C GLY A 234 0.80 15.63 -2.08
N LEU A 235 -0.46 15.76 -2.49
CA LEU A 235 -1.13 14.69 -3.22
C LEU A 235 -0.41 14.48 -4.56
N THR A 236 -0.12 13.22 -4.89
CA THR A 236 0.40 12.83 -6.18
C THR A 236 -0.46 11.71 -6.75
N LEU A 237 -0.87 11.87 -8.00
CA LEU A 237 -1.68 10.89 -8.73
C LEU A 237 -1.01 10.55 -10.05
N GLY A 238 -1.03 9.27 -10.42
CA GLY A 238 -0.40 8.80 -11.64
C GLY A 238 -0.57 7.32 -11.88
N VAL A 239 -0.04 6.89 -13.01
CA VAL A 239 -0.04 5.49 -13.45
C VAL A 239 1.38 4.94 -13.45
N ARG A 240 1.51 3.64 -13.22
CA ARG A 240 2.79 2.94 -13.18
C ARG A 240 2.68 1.56 -13.81
N ARG A 241 3.74 1.18 -14.49
CA ARG A 241 4.04 -0.18 -14.92
C ARG A 241 5.32 -0.64 -14.25
N GLN A 242 5.25 -1.75 -13.52
CA GLN A 242 6.38 -2.29 -12.78
C GLN A 242 7.45 -2.89 -13.72
N PRO A 243 8.73 -2.88 -13.32
CA PRO A 243 9.76 -3.66 -13.99
C PRO A 243 9.43 -5.16 -13.94
N MET A 244 10.26 -5.95 -14.61
CA MET A 244 10.14 -7.37 -14.79
C MET A 244 10.71 -8.07 -13.57
N ASP A 245 9.86 -8.84 -12.91
CA ASP A 245 10.29 -9.78 -11.89
C ASP A 245 10.97 -11.00 -12.53
N TRP A 246 11.75 -11.75 -11.74
CA TRP A 246 12.50 -12.91 -12.24
C TRP A 246 11.62 -14.10 -12.65
N ASP A 247 10.39 -14.13 -12.17
CA ASP A 247 9.35 -15.10 -12.51
C ASP A 247 8.52 -14.67 -13.74
N SER A 248 8.76 -13.47 -14.28
CA SER A 248 8.12 -13.01 -15.51
C SER A 248 8.48 -13.90 -16.72
N TYR A 249 7.48 -14.10 -17.59
CA TYR A 249 7.62 -14.72 -18.91
C TYR A 249 8.09 -13.74 -20.00
N ASP A 250 8.24 -12.47 -19.67
CA ASP A 250 8.75 -11.50 -20.62
C ASP A 250 10.26 -11.68 -20.80
N ARG A 251 10.72 -11.52 -22.04
CA ARG A 251 12.17 -11.41 -22.33
C ARG A 251 12.65 -9.98 -22.33
N ALA A 252 11.75 -9.04 -22.54
CA ALA A 252 12.01 -7.62 -22.45
C ALA A 252 10.74 -6.92 -21.98
N ARG A 253 10.89 -5.84 -21.22
CA ARG A 253 9.77 -5.06 -20.70
C ARG A 253 10.13 -3.59 -20.68
N ILE A 254 9.22 -2.76 -21.18
CA ILE A 254 9.20 -1.32 -20.91
C ILE A 254 8.43 -1.13 -19.61
N PHE A 255 9.00 -0.37 -18.70
CA PHE A 255 8.42 -0.04 -17.41
C PHE A 255 8.55 1.46 -17.14
N GLY A 256 7.90 1.93 -16.09
CA GLY A 256 7.97 3.33 -15.72
C GLY A 256 6.70 3.82 -15.04
N GLN A 257 6.66 5.12 -14.80
CA GLN A 257 5.50 5.80 -14.24
C GLN A 257 5.43 7.23 -14.73
N VAL A 258 4.21 7.78 -14.73
CA VAL A 258 3.96 9.19 -14.95
C VAL A 258 2.93 9.65 -13.92
N SER A 259 3.25 10.71 -13.19
CA SER A 259 2.43 11.23 -12.11
C SER A 259 2.47 12.76 -12.04
N ARG A 260 1.38 13.37 -11.57
CA ARG A 260 1.27 14.80 -11.27
C ARG A 260 1.35 15.00 -9.77
N SER A 261 2.35 15.75 -9.31
CA SER A 261 2.47 16.20 -7.92
C SER A 261 1.78 17.54 -7.76
N PHE A 262 0.70 17.59 -6.99
CA PHE A 262 -0.11 18.79 -6.82
C PHE A 262 0.51 19.79 -5.84
N GLY A 263 1.33 19.32 -4.90
CA GLY A 263 2.08 20.20 -3.99
C GLY A 263 3.23 20.93 -4.68
N LEU A 264 3.94 20.25 -5.59
CA LEU A 264 5.04 20.86 -6.37
C LEU A 264 4.56 21.59 -7.63
N ASP A 265 3.32 21.33 -8.06
CA ASP A 265 2.79 21.75 -9.36
C ASP A 265 3.63 21.26 -10.56
N GLU A 266 4.24 20.08 -10.41
CA GLU A 266 5.16 19.49 -11.38
C GLU A 266 4.79 18.05 -11.76
N TRP A 267 5.21 17.64 -12.96
CA TRP A 267 5.15 16.23 -13.37
C TRP A 267 6.37 15.48 -12.84
N ARG A 268 6.16 14.23 -12.45
CA ARG A 268 7.19 13.28 -12.02
C ARG A 268 7.06 12.02 -12.86
N TYR A 269 8.18 11.52 -13.37
CA TYR A 269 8.16 10.40 -14.30
C TYR A 269 9.43 9.56 -14.24
N GLU A 270 9.28 8.30 -14.61
CA GLU A 270 10.36 7.36 -14.91
C GLU A 270 9.96 6.59 -16.16
N ILE A 271 10.92 6.39 -17.06
CA ILE A 271 10.76 5.49 -18.20
C ILE A 271 12.00 4.64 -18.33
N GLY A 272 11.81 3.33 -18.40
CA GLY A 272 12.88 2.37 -18.47
C GLY A 272 12.55 1.16 -19.32
N GLY A 273 13.60 0.44 -19.69
CA GLY A 273 13.51 -0.80 -20.43
C GLY A 273 14.50 -1.80 -19.89
N GLU A 274 14.09 -3.07 -19.85
CA GLU A 274 14.98 -4.17 -19.49
C GLU A 274 14.84 -5.34 -20.44
N ALA A 275 15.88 -6.17 -20.47
CA ALA A 275 15.94 -7.41 -21.20
C ALA A 275 16.57 -8.52 -20.33
N ARG A 276 15.99 -9.72 -20.41
CA ARG A 276 16.51 -10.95 -19.83
C ARG A 276 17.31 -11.71 -20.88
N LEU A 277 18.57 -11.99 -20.58
CA LEU A 277 19.51 -12.62 -21.50
C LEU A 277 19.57 -14.16 -21.36
N GLY A 278 19.05 -14.71 -20.26
CA GLY A 278 19.00 -16.14 -20.00
C GLY A 278 18.04 -16.92 -20.92
N HIS A 279 18.43 -18.14 -21.28
CA HIS A 279 17.71 -18.99 -22.25
C HIS A 279 16.75 -20.02 -21.63
N SER A 280 16.75 -20.18 -20.30
CA SER A 280 16.05 -21.29 -19.65
C SER A 280 15.07 -20.81 -18.60
N TYR A 281 13.78 -21.05 -18.87
CA TYR A 281 12.71 -21.01 -17.86
C TYR A 281 12.88 -22.06 -16.74
N ARG A 282 13.84 -23.00 -16.89
CA ARG A 282 13.93 -24.23 -16.10
C ARG A 282 15.21 -24.42 -15.31
N SER A 283 16.26 -23.62 -15.51
CA SER A 283 17.45 -23.68 -14.64
C SER A 283 17.31 -22.62 -13.56
N GLN A 284 17.40 -23.05 -12.30
CA GLN A 284 17.31 -22.17 -11.13
C GLN A 284 18.66 -21.54 -10.78
N ASP A 285 19.71 -21.78 -11.57
CA ASP A 285 21.09 -21.56 -11.14
C ASP A 285 21.62 -20.20 -11.57
N PHE A 286 21.65 -19.89 -12.87
CA PHE A 286 22.17 -18.61 -13.38
C PHE A 286 21.21 -17.93 -14.36
N ASP A 287 20.97 -16.63 -14.15
CA ASP A 287 20.19 -15.78 -15.05
C ASP A 287 20.64 -14.32 -14.98
N LEU A 288 20.46 -13.58 -16.08
CA LEU A 288 20.97 -12.23 -16.25
C LEU A 288 19.90 -11.31 -16.84
N LYS A 289 19.68 -10.19 -16.17
CA LYS A 289 18.90 -9.05 -16.67
C LYS A 289 19.83 -7.87 -16.90
N VAL A 290 19.54 -7.09 -17.93
CA VAL A 290 20.16 -5.80 -18.19
C VAL A 290 19.06 -4.79 -18.44
N GLY A 291 19.26 -3.56 -18.01
CA GLY A 291 18.27 -2.52 -18.24
C GLY A 291 18.79 -1.14 -17.96
N GLY A 292 17.92 -0.17 -18.16
CA GLY A 292 18.19 1.21 -17.84
C GLY A 292 16.90 2.02 -17.77
N ALA A 293 16.97 3.13 -17.06
CA ALA A 293 15.84 4.04 -16.89
C ALA A 293 16.33 5.49 -16.83
N TYR A 294 15.49 6.40 -17.31
CA TYR A 294 15.63 7.84 -17.11
C TYR A 294 14.48 8.33 -16.22
N ARG A 295 14.76 9.25 -15.29
CA ARG A 295 13.80 9.68 -14.27
C ARG A 295 13.94 11.15 -13.91
N LEU A 296 12.80 11.73 -13.49
CA LEU A 296 12.67 12.99 -12.78
C LEU A 296 11.68 12.76 -11.64
N GLU A 297 12.20 12.58 -10.42
CA GLU A 297 11.44 12.05 -9.30
C GLU A 297 11.81 12.66 -7.95
N THR A 298 10.89 12.53 -6.98
CA THR A 298 11.09 12.87 -5.56
C THR A 298 11.57 11.62 -4.83
N ALA A 299 12.88 11.53 -4.60
CA ALA A 299 13.54 10.38 -4.02
C ALA A 299 13.75 10.52 -2.51
N THR A 300 14.04 9.39 -1.85
CA THR A 300 14.39 9.31 -0.44
C THR A 300 15.27 8.09 -0.16
N ASP A 301 16.19 8.20 0.80
CA ASP A 301 17.03 7.12 1.29
C ASP A 301 16.42 6.42 2.54
N ASP A 302 15.23 6.83 2.99
CA ASP A 302 14.56 6.31 4.20
C ASP A 302 13.66 5.09 3.97
N LEU A 303 13.63 4.53 2.75
CA LEU A 303 12.81 3.36 2.38
C LEU A 303 13.20 2.08 3.13
N TRP A 304 14.29 2.06 3.88
CA TRP A 304 14.62 0.93 4.75
C TRP A 304 13.96 1.02 6.13
N LYS A 305 13.34 2.17 6.46
CA LYS A 305 12.69 2.46 7.74
C LYS A 305 11.16 2.40 7.67
N ALA A 306 10.57 2.91 6.58
CA ALA A 306 9.13 2.88 6.36
C ALA A 306 8.82 2.79 4.86
N SER A 307 7.61 2.33 4.53
CA SER A 307 7.15 2.22 3.13
C SER A 307 6.52 3.50 2.61
N TRP A 308 6.48 3.71 1.29
CA TRP A 308 5.69 4.80 0.69
C TRP A 308 4.21 4.79 1.12
N ALA A 309 3.62 3.60 1.29
CA ALA A 309 2.22 3.47 1.71
C ALA A 309 2.04 3.87 3.18
N GLU A 310 2.93 3.38 4.04
CA GLU A 310 2.95 3.72 5.47
C GLU A 310 3.17 5.22 5.67
N ASN A 311 4.16 5.80 4.99
CA ASN A 311 4.41 7.23 5.01
C ASN A 311 3.23 8.04 4.47
N THR A 312 2.60 7.57 3.38
CA THR A 312 1.41 8.22 2.81
C THR A 312 0.26 8.23 3.81
N ALA A 313 -0.03 7.10 4.45
CA ALA A 313 -1.06 7.01 5.47
C ALA A 313 -0.73 7.92 6.67
N ALA A 314 0.49 7.84 7.21
CA ALA A 314 0.92 8.66 8.33
C ALA A 314 0.82 10.17 8.02
N ALA A 315 1.26 10.59 6.83
CA ALA A 315 1.25 12.00 6.44
C ALA A 315 -0.17 12.49 6.18
N PHE A 316 -0.97 11.68 5.49
CA PHE A 316 -2.34 12.02 5.12
C PHE A 316 -3.26 12.08 6.35
N PHE A 317 -3.21 11.09 7.23
CA PHE A 317 -4.11 11.01 8.38
C PHE A 317 -3.64 11.88 9.55
N PHE A 318 -2.34 11.81 9.89
CA PHE A 318 -1.83 12.29 11.18
C PHE A 318 -0.77 13.40 11.07
N ARG A 319 -0.52 13.91 9.86
CA ARG A 319 0.54 14.93 9.61
C ARG A 319 1.94 14.48 10.02
N THR A 320 2.17 13.18 10.04
CA THR A 320 3.47 12.57 10.36
C THR A 320 4.13 12.09 9.08
N ASP A 321 5.30 12.64 8.76
CA ASP A 321 6.05 12.26 7.57
C ASP A 321 7.41 11.68 7.97
N LEU A 322 7.74 10.49 7.48
CA LEU A 322 8.85 9.65 7.92
C LEU A 322 10.10 9.80 7.03
N PHE A 323 10.03 10.51 5.90
CA PHE A 323 11.10 10.49 4.88
C PHE A 323 11.77 11.83 4.64
N ASP A 324 13.09 11.88 4.47
CA ASP A 324 13.80 13.04 3.92
C ASP A 324 13.79 12.97 2.40
N TYR A 325 13.41 14.08 1.76
CA TYR A 325 13.18 14.12 0.33
C TYR A 325 14.17 15.01 -0.41
N TYR A 326 14.51 14.60 -1.62
CA TYR A 326 15.25 15.40 -2.58
C TYR A 326 14.80 15.04 -3.99
N GLN A 327 15.03 15.93 -4.94
CA GLN A 327 14.77 15.65 -6.35
C GLN A 327 15.98 14.96 -6.97
N THR A 328 15.72 13.98 -7.83
CA THR A 328 16.73 13.41 -8.72
C THR A 328 16.26 13.46 -10.16
N GLU A 329 17.12 13.96 -11.04
CA GLU A 329 16.92 13.95 -12.49
C GLU A 329 18.12 13.28 -13.16
N GLY A 330 17.91 12.22 -13.93
CA GLY A 330 19.05 11.50 -14.49
C GLY A 330 18.71 10.11 -15.00
N TYR A 331 19.75 9.30 -15.18
CA TYR A 331 19.61 7.93 -15.68
C TYR A 331 20.40 6.91 -14.86
N THR A 332 19.87 5.68 -14.88
CA THR A 332 20.54 4.47 -14.38
C THR A 332 20.73 3.50 -15.52
N LEU A 333 21.90 2.89 -15.62
CA LEU A 333 22.15 1.68 -16.41
C LEU A 333 22.54 0.57 -15.46
N TYR A 334 22.01 -0.63 -15.64
CA TYR A 334 22.27 -1.72 -14.71
C TYR A 334 22.33 -3.09 -15.37
N ALA A 335 23.05 -3.98 -14.71
CA ALA A 335 23.06 -5.41 -14.96
C ALA A 335 22.83 -6.14 -13.64
N GLN A 336 22.00 -7.16 -13.68
CA GLN A 336 21.62 -7.92 -12.51
C GLN A 336 21.70 -9.41 -12.81
N ALA A 337 22.48 -10.13 -12.02
CA ALA A 337 22.66 -11.56 -12.17
C ALA A 337 22.07 -12.29 -10.97
N ARG A 338 21.16 -13.22 -11.23
CA ARG A 338 20.84 -14.27 -10.27
C ARG A 338 21.94 -15.32 -10.38
N LEU A 339 22.79 -15.40 -9.37
CA LEU A 339 23.96 -16.30 -9.37
C LEU A 339 23.61 -17.69 -8.83
N THR A 340 22.61 -17.76 -7.93
CA THR A 340 22.01 -18.98 -7.39
C THR A 340 20.54 -18.69 -7.03
N PRO A 341 19.73 -19.70 -6.62
CA PRO A 341 18.38 -19.43 -6.08
C PRO A 341 18.35 -18.57 -4.80
N PHE A 342 19.50 -18.34 -4.16
CA PHE A 342 19.64 -17.64 -2.88
C PHE A 342 20.62 -16.48 -2.95
N LEU A 343 21.13 -16.12 -4.13
CA LEU A 343 22.14 -15.09 -4.27
C LEU A 343 21.95 -14.35 -5.59
N GLN A 344 21.88 -13.03 -5.48
CA GLN A 344 21.77 -12.10 -6.58
C GLN A 344 22.86 -11.03 -6.46
N SER A 345 23.40 -10.63 -7.59
CA SER A 345 24.29 -9.48 -7.70
C SER A 345 23.71 -8.43 -8.63
N THR A 346 23.93 -7.18 -8.29
CA THR A 346 23.55 -6.02 -9.10
C THR A 346 24.78 -5.14 -9.29
N VAL A 347 24.98 -4.67 -10.51
CA VAL A 347 25.92 -3.59 -10.82
C VAL A 347 25.14 -2.51 -11.56
N ALA A 348 25.17 -1.29 -11.06
CA ALA A 348 24.45 -0.17 -11.63
C ALA A 348 25.33 1.08 -11.72
N TYR A 349 25.33 1.73 -12.87
CA TYR A 349 25.88 3.07 -13.04
C TYR A 349 24.75 4.09 -12.98
N ARG A 350 24.93 5.16 -12.21
CA ARG A 350 23.97 6.25 -12.05
C ARG A 350 24.63 7.58 -12.38
N SER A 351 23.89 8.45 -13.06
CA SER A 351 24.25 9.85 -13.27
C SER A 351 23.01 10.69 -13.04
N ASP A 352 22.91 11.29 -11.85
CA ASP A 352 21.74 12.03 -11.39
C ASP A 352 22.15 13.44 -10.96
N ASP A 353 21.39 14.44 -11.40
CA ASP A 353 21.43 15.81 -10.87
C ASP A 353 20.50 15.89 -9.63
N TYR A 354 21.06 16.30 -8.49
CA TYR A 354 20.37 16.37 -7.19
C TYR A 354 19.99 17.81 -6.86
N LYS A 355 18.75 18.01 -6.38
CA LYS A 355 18.24 19.31 -5.91
C LYS A 355 17.49 19.19 -4.61
N SER A 356 17.62 20.22 -3.75
CA SER A 356 16.84 20.32 -2.53
C SER A 356 15.37 20.56 -2.84
N LEU A 357 14.50 19.96 -2.03
CA LEU A 357 13.07 20.20 -2.09
C LEU A 357 12.61 20.87 -0.79
N SER A 358 11.66 21.78 -0.90
CA SER A 358 11.04 22.43 0.25
C SER A 358 9.66 21.86 0.55
N ARG A 359 9.12 22.15 1.73
CA ARG A 359 7.78 21.70 2.13
C ARG A 359 6.71 22.49 1.37
N ASN A 360 5.84 21.80 0.64
CA ASN A 360 4.73 22.42 -0.10
C ASN A 360 3.35 21.98 0.37
N ALA A 361 3.25 20.95 1.22
CA ALA A 361 1.99 20.48 1.79
C ALA A 361 1.96 20.67 3.32
N SER A 362 0.77 20.96 3.84
CA SER A 362 0.50 21.15 5.27
C SER A 362 -0.80 20.49 5.76
N TRP A 363 -1.57 19.91 4.85
CA TRP A 363 -2.88 19.35 5.16
C TRP A 363 -2.73 17.94 5.76
N SER A 364 -3.68 17.58 6.62
CA SER A 364 -3.90 16.22 7.11
C SER A 364 -5.35 16.11 7.55
N LEU A 365 -5.89 14.90 7.58
CA LEU A 365 -7.29 14.68 7.94
C LEU A 365 -7.59 14.96 9.41
N PHE A 366 -6.80 14.40 10.33
CA PHE A 366 -7.00 14.54 11.77
C PHE A 366 -6.20 15.68 12.39
N GLY A 367 -5.56 16.52 11.57
CA GLY A 367 -4.68 17.56 12.07
C GLY A 367 -3.37 16.98 12.60
N GLY A 368 -2.84 17.61 13.66
CA GLY A 368 -1.51 17.33 14.23
C GLY A 368 -0.59 18.55 14.18
N ASP A 369 0.56 18.43 14.84
CA ASP A 369 1.62 19.44 14.80
C ASP A 369 2.13 19.67 13.37
N SER A 370 2.83 20.78 13.12
CA SER A 370 3.34 21.06 11.78
C SER A 370 4.27 19.95 11.28
N PHE A 371 4.16 19.56 10.00
CA PHE A 371 5.14 18.67 9.37
C PHE A 371 6.56 19.16 9.64
N ARG A 372 7.44 18.20 9.93
CA ARG A 372 8.88 18.45 10.09
C ARG A 372 9.46 19.17 8.88
N PHE A 373 10.53 19.92 9.13
CA PHE A 373 11.32 20.52 8.06
C PHE A 373 11.88 19.44 7.13
N ASN A 374 11.93 19.71 5.83
CA ASN A 374 12.67 18.88 4.89
C ASN A 374 14.11 19.39 4.80
N PRO A 375 15.11 18.62 5.27
CA PRO A 375 16.50 19.09 5.26
C PRO A 375 16.97 19.37 3.83
N ALA A 376 17.75 20.44 3.66
CA ALA A 376 18.47 20.68 2.42
C ALA A 376 19.55 19.61 2.23
N ILE A 377 19.91 19.39 0.97
CA ILE A 377 20.95 18.44 0.56
C ILE A 377 22.08 19.18 -0.14
N ASP A 378 23.20 18.49 -0.37
CA ASP A 378 24.25 19.03 -1.21
C ASP A 378 23.83 18.84 -2.68
N GLU A 379 23.55 19.96 -3.35
CA GLU A 379 23.11 19.98 -4.75
C GLU A 379 24.29 19.80 -5.70
N GLY A 380 24.04 19.11 -6.81
CA GLY A 380 25.06 18.86 -7.82
C GLY A 380 24.81 17.57 -8.61
N ARG A 381 25.72 17.29 -9.54
CA ARG A 381 25.72 16.09 -10.35
C ARG A 381 26.47 14.97 -9.65
N MET A 382 25.77 13.91 -9.28
CA MET A 382 26.39 12.70 -8.73
C MET A 382 26.46 11.62 -9.78
N GLN A 383 27.67 11.11 -10.00
CA GLN A 383 27.92 9.96 -10.86
C GLN A 383 28.52 8.85 -10.02
N SER A 384 27.88 7.69 -10.00
CA SER A 384 28.25 6.63 -9.07
C SER A 384 28.09 5.24 -9.67
N LEU A 385 29.01 4.35 -9.33
CA LEU A 385 28.87 2.91 -9.52
C LEU A 385 28.35 2.28 -8.22
N VAL A 386 27.23 1.57 -8.31
CA VAL A 386 26.64 0.82 -7.20
C VAL A 386 26.81 -0.67 -7.47
N VAL A 387 27.37 -1.39 -6.51
CA VAL A 387 27.47 -2.84 -6.52
C VAL A 387 26.71 -3.36 -5.32
N ALA A 388 25.73 -4.25 -5.55
CA ALA A 388 24.96 -4.87 -4.48
C ALA A 388 24.99 -6.39 -4.57
N LEU A 389 25.04 -7.03 -3.42
CA LEU A 389 24.89 -8.46 -3.23
C LEU A 389 23.72 -8.69 -2.27
N ASP A 390 22.72 -9.40 -2.76
CA ASP A 390 21.60 -9.85 -1.97
C ASP A 390 21.69 -11.37 -1.86
N GLY A 391 21.94 -11.92 -0.66
CA GLY A 391 21.81 -13.37 -0.39
C GLY A 391 20.84 -13.79 0.74
N GLY A 392 20.26 -15.00 0.70
CA GLY A 392 19.28 -15.42 1.72
C GLY A 392 18.17 -16.39 1.31
N ARG A 393 17.42 -16.83 2.33
CA ARG A 393 16.17 -17.57 2.23
C ARG A 393 15.37 -17.34 3.51
N VAL A 394 14.24 -16.64 3.38
CA VAL A 394 13.24 -16.51 4.44
C VAL A 394 11.96 -17.20 3.98
N ARG A 395 11.34 -17.96 4.88
CA ARG A 395 10.07 -18.65 4.63
C ARG A 395 9.05 -18.23 5.67
N GLY A 396 7.77 -18.30 5.29
CA GLY A 396 6.67 -17.96 6.19
C GLY A 396 6.67 -16.50 6.62
N LEU A 397 7.11 -15.57 5.75
CA LEU A 397 7.29 -14.16 6.10
C LEU A 397 6.02 -13.49 6.67
N ARG A 398 4.84 -13.89 6.18
CA ARG A 398 3.53 -13.42 6.65
C ARG A 398 3.13 -14.01 8.01
N TRP A 399 3.51 -15.25 8.29
CA TRP A 399 3.04 -15.99 9.46
C TRP A 399 4.14 -16.02 10.53
N ILE A 400 4.90 -17.11 10.57
CA ILE A 400 6.03 -17.34 11.47
C ILE A 400 7.31 -17.38 10.62
N PRO A 401 7.99 -16.23 10.43
CA PRO A 401 9.17 -16.15 9.60
C PRO A 401 10.30 -17.00 10.17
N HIS A 402 11.02 -17.67 9.29
CA HIS A 402 12.26 -18.35 9.65
C HIS A 402 13.26 -18.33 8.49
N GLY A 403 14.54 -18.26 8.85
CA GLY A 403 15.65 -18.21 7.91
C GLY A 403 16.46 -16.93 8.04
N VAL A 404 17.24 -16.62 7.01
CA VAL A 404 18.19 -15.51 7.03
C VAL A 404 18.20 -14.81 5.68
N ALA A 405 18.36 -13.50 5.69
CA ALA A 405 18.60 -12.68 4.52
C ALA A 405 19.72 -11.69 4.82
N PHE A 406 20.51 -11.37 3.80
CA PHE A 406 21.53 -10.35 3.87
C PHE A 406 21.56 -9.49 2.61
N ARG A 407 22.05 -8.27 2.78
CA ARG A 407 22.42 -7.32 1.75
C ARG A 407 23.80 -6.78 2.07
N ALA A 408 24.64 -6.67 1.06
CA ALA A 408 25.83 -5.83 1.07
C ALA A 408 25.77 -4.90 -0.14
N GLU A 409 26.02 -3.61 0.05
CA GLU A 409 26.02 -2.59 -1.00
C GLU A 409 27.28 -1.73 -0.88
N ALA A 410 27.87 -1.40 -2.03
CA ALA A 410 28.97 -0.47 -2.17
C ALA A 410 28.62 0.56 -3.26
N GLU A 411 28.79 1.85 -2.96
CA GLU A 411 28.57 2.96 -3.88
C GLU A 411 29.85 3.77 -4.00
N PHE A 412 30.35 3.95 -5.22
CA PHE A 412 31.60 4.65 -5.55
C PHE A 412 31.29 5.88 -6.39
N GLY A 413 31.45 7.08 -5.84
CA GLY A 413 31.22 8.38 -6.50
C GLY A 413 32.46 9.01 -7.12
N GLU A 414 33.65 8.62 -6.66
CA GLU A 414 34.95 9.26 -6.98
C GLU A 414 35.39 9.15 -8.45
N THR A 415 34.99 8.08 -9.15
CA THR A 415 35.68 7.66 -10.39
C THR A 415 35.12 8.28 -11.67
N PHE A 416 33.97 8.97 -11.62
CA PHE A 416 33.18 9.21 -12.82
C PHE A 416 33.09 10.66 -13.29
N GLY A 417 33.59 11.64 -12.52
CA GLY A 417 33.63 13.05 -12.91
C GLY A 417 32.39 13.87 -12.53
N GLY A 418 31.63 13.40 -11.54
CA GLY A 418 30.59 14.20 -10.86
C GLY A 418 31.17 15.17 -9.83
N ASP A 419 30.29 15.94 -9.20
CA ASP A 419 30.65 16.96 -8.20
C ASP A 419 30.97 16.36 -6.81
N PHE A 420 30.79 15.05 -6.64
CA PHE A 420 30.91 14.35 -5.35
C PHE A 420 31.99 13.28 -5.39
N ASP A 421 32.82 13.24 -4.35
CA ASP A 421 33.92 12.30 -4.19
C ASP A 421 33.75 11.53 -2.87
N PHE A 422 33.05 10.39 -2.95
CA PHE A 422 32.81 9.54 -1.80
C PHE A 422 32.78 8.07 -2.17
N THR A 423 33.03 7.23 -1.16
CA THR A 423 32.72 5.80 -1.19
C THR A 423 31.88 5.44 0.02
N ARG A 424 30.84 4.63 -0.17
CA ARG A 424 29.90 4.24 0.88
C ARG A 424 29.67 2.73 0.86
N TYR A 425 29.68 2.11 2.03
CA TYR A 425 29.42 0.70 2.22
C TYR A 425 28.27 0.48 3.19
N ILE A 426 27.38 -0.47 2.88
CA ILE A 426 26.24 -0.84 3.74
C ILE A 426 26.14 -2.35 3.83
N GLY A 427 25.95 -2.86 5.04
CA GLY A 427 25.52 -4.24 5.31
C GLY A 427 24.18 -4.25 6.05
N ASP A 428 23.28 -5.17 5.70
CA ASP A 428 22.03 -5.41 6.42
C ASP A 428 21.79 -6.92 6.48
N VAL A 429 21.68 -7.49 7.67
CA VAL A 429 21.43 -8.91 7.91
C VAL A 429 20.18 -9.03 8.77
N ARG A 430 19.25 -9.89 8.33
CA ARG A 430 18.00 -10.18 9.03
C ARG A 430 17.89 -11.67 9.25
N THR A 431 17.67 -12.07 10.50
CA THR A 431 17.55 -13.47 10.91
C THR A 431 16.22 -13.66 11.63
N TYR A 432 15.51 -14.71 11.26
CA TYR A 432 14.25 -15.11 11.90
C TYR A 432 14.39 -16.54 12.41
N LEU A 433 14.20 -16.71 13.72
CA LEU A 433 14.35 -17.97 14.42
C LEU A 433 13.00 -18.40 14.97
N ARG A 434 12.55 -19.60 14.60
CA ARG A 434 11.38 -20.22 15.23
C ARG A 434 11.85 -20.96 16.49
N MET A 435 11.42 -20.50 17.66
CA MET A 435 11.83 -21.07 18.95
C MET A 435 10.80 -22.06 19.52
N GLY A 436 9.56 -22.02 19.02
CA GLY A 436 8.48 -22.92 19.42
C GLY A 436 7.43 -23.06 18.32
N ARG A 437 6.29 -23.67 18.64
CA ARG A 437 5.17 -23.74 17.71
C ARG A 437 4.70 -22.33 17.33
N ASP A 438 4.49 -21.50 18.34
CA ASP A 438 3.86 -20.18 18.23
C ASP A 438 4.76 -19.09 18.85
N MET A 439 6.08 -19.27 18.79
CA MET A 439 7.07 -18.31 19.30
C MET A 439 8.24 -18.18 18.33
N GLY A 440 8.65 -16.95 18.08
CA GLY A 440 9.75 -16.62 17.17
C GLY A 440 10.52 -15.39 17.61
N VAL A 441 11.75 -15.30 17.12
CA VAL A 441 12.64 -14.17 17.35
C VAL A 441 13.11 -13.63 16.02
N ALA A 442 12.99 -12.32 15.83
CA ALA A 442 13.51 -11.61 14.68
C ALA A 442 14.68 -10.73 15.12
N LEU A 443 15.80 -10.83 14.42
CA LEU A 443 17.00 -10.03 14.64
C LEU A 443 17.37 -9.29 13.35
N ARG A 444 17.71 -8.02 13.47
CA ARG A 444 18.30 -7.22 12.40
C ARG A 444 19.62 -6.64 12.87
N PHE A 445 20.63 -6.71 12.01
CA PHE A 445 21.87 -5.96 12.16
C PHE A 445 22.11 -5.19 10.87
N ARG A 446 22.26 -3.87 10.98
CA ARG A 446 22.59 -3.00 9.85
C ARG A 446 23.77 -2.13 10.22
N GLY A 447 24.74 -2.03 9.32
CA GLY A 447 25.91 -1.19 9.52
C GLY A 447 26.30 -0.47 8.25
N GLY A 448 26.98 0.65 8.39
CA GLY A 448 27.52 1.39 7.26
C GLY A 448 28.74 2.18 7.65
N THR A 449 29.63 2.38 6.68
CA THR A 449 30.82 3.25 6.80
C THR A 449 31.02 3.94 5.46
N SER A 450 31.73 5.06 5.48
CA SER A 450 32.00 5.86 4.30
C SER A 450 33.40 6.47 4.34
N GLN A 451 33.90 6.86 3.18
CA GLN A 451 35.18 7.52 2.97
C GLN A 451 35.00 8.67 1.98
N GLY A 452 35.89 9.66 2.03
CA GLY A 452 35.79 10.86 1.20
C GLY A 452 34.79 11.89 1.75
N ASP A 453 34.37 12.79 0.89
CA ASP A 453 33.44 13.88 1.22
C ASP A 453 31.99 13.39 1.01
N LEU A 454 31.46 12.69 2.01
CA LEU A 454 30.11 12.14 1.96
C LEU A 454 29.04 13.25 1.92
N PRO A 455 28.24 13.36 0.85
CA PRO A 455 27.21 14.40 0.79
C PRO A 455 26.07 14.13 1.77
N LEU A 456 25.39 15.19 2.22
CA LEU A 456 24.36 15.17 3.26
C LEU A 456 23.25 14.13 3.00
N GLN A 457 22.79 14.01 1.75
CA GLN A 457 21.77 13.04 1.33
C GLN A 457 22.23 11.57 1.43
N LYS A 458 23.53 11.31 1.55
CA LYS A 458 24.11 9.97 1.69
C LYS A 458 24.55 9.62 3.11
N THR A 459 24.44 10.57 4.05
CA THR A 459 24.72 10.35 5.47
C THR A 459 23.86 9.22 6.04
N PHE A 460 24.41 8.47 6.99
CA PHE A 460 23.64 7.48 7.71
C PHE A 460 22.79 8.13 8.78
N THR A 461 21.57 7.65 8.95
CA THR A 461 20.61 8.26 9.88
C THR A 461 19.95 7.22 10.78
N LEU A 462 19.85 7.50 12.08
CA LEU A 462 19.13 6.68 13.05
C LEU A 462 17.99 7.46 13.73
N GLY A 463 17.02 6.71 14.27
CA GLY A 463 15.78 7.20 14.85
C GLY A 463 14.58 7.03 13.92
N GLY A 464 13.41 6.80 14.51
CA GLY A 464 12.15 6.52 13.83
C GLY A 464 11.78 5.04 13.75
N ALA A 465 10.61 4.78 13.14
CA ALA A 465 9.87 3.53 13.25
C ALA A 465 10.66 2.26 12.82
N GLY A 466 11.42 2.28 11.73
CA GLY A 466 12.23 1.12 11.29
C GLY A 466 13.71 1.19 11.68
N SER A 467 14.05 1.99 12.70
CA SER A 467 15.41 2.22 13.20
C SER A 467 15.46 2.02 14.72
N VAL A 468 15.62 3.07 15.51
CA VAL A 468 15.53 3.05 16.97
C VAL A 468 14.22 3.74 17.34
N ARG A 469 13.18 2.94 17.58
CA ARG A 469 11.76 3.35 17.49
C ARG A 469 11.33 4.48 18.41
N ALA A 470 11.99 4.64 19.55
CA ALA A 470 11.63 5.64 20.53
C ALA A 470 12.27 7.02 20.31
N TYR A 471 13.10 7.18 19.28
CA TYR A 471 13.74 8.47 18.97
C TYR A 471 13.11 9.10 17.72
N PRO A 472 13.07 10.45 17.64
CA PRO A 472 12.59 11.16 16.47
C PRO A 472 13.25 10.71 15.16
N GLN A 473 12.48 10.79 14.07
CA GLN A 473 12.91 10.39 12.74
C GLN A 473 14.21 11.10 12.32
N ASN A 474 15.23 10.32 11.93
CA ASN A 474 16.52 10.81 11.42
C ASN A 474 17.24 11.82 12.34
N LEU A 475 17.03 11.71 13.65
CA LEU A 475 17.63 12.60 14.64
C LEU A 475 19.15 12.50 14.65
N PHE A 476 19.68 11.28 14.57
CA PHE A 476 21.12 11.03 14.64
C PHE A 476 21.67 10.86 13.23
N ARG A 477 22.80 11.51 12.92
CA ARG A 477 23.42 11.46 11.60
C ARG A 477 24.93 11.31 11.71
N GLY A 478 25.52 10.54 10.80
CA GLY A 478 26.95 10.27 10.77
C GLY A 478 27.45 9.69 9.44
N SER A 479 28.78 9.60 9.32
CA SER A 479 29.51 8.89 8.24
C SER A 479 29.64 7.40 8.51
N GLU A 480 29.44 6.97 9.74
CA GLU A 480 29.38 5.58 10.18
C GLU A 480 28.13 5.32 11.00
N MET A 481 27.66 4.08 10.97
CA MET A 481 26.46 3.70 11.69
C MET A 481 26.47 2.20 12.01
N LEU A 482 25.95 1.87 13.19
CA LEU A 482 25.56 0.52 13.58
C LEU A 482 24.12 0.54 14.12
N LEU A 483 23.35 -0.48 13.78
CA LEU A 483 21.97 -0.69 14.23
C LEU A 483 21.77 -2.17 14.53
N ALA A 484 21.17 -2.45 15.67
CA ALA A 484 20.67 -3.76 16.03
C ALA A 484 19.21 -3.65 16.49
N ASN A 485 18.34 -4.49 15.93
CA ASN A 485 16.97 -4.66 16.39
C ASN A 485 16.75 -6.10 16.79
N ALA A 486 16.08 -6.30 17.92
CA ALA A 486 15.65 -7.61 18.38
C ALA A 486 14.16 -7.56 18.70
N GLU A 487 13.43 -8.57 18.26
CA GLU A 487 12.01 -8.73 18.54
C GLU A 487 11.75 -10.18 18.94
N ILE A 488 11.00 -10.37 20.02
CA ILE A 488 10.42 -11.65 20.40
C ILE A 488 8.91 -11.58 20.20
N THR A 489 8.35 -12.54 19.46
CA THR A 489 6.95 -12.57 19.07
C THR A 489 6.32 -13.88 19.54
N PHE A 490 5.17 -13.75 20.22
CA PHE A 490 4.23 -14.82 20.49
C PHE A 490 3.10 -14.71 19.47
N TYR A 491 2.90 -15.77 18.69
CA TYR A 491 1.92 -15.83 17.61
C TYR A 491 0.64 -16.49 18.12
N ASP A 492 -0.47 -16.24 17.41
CA ASP A 492 -1.77 -16.86 17.68
C ASP A 492 -2.19 -16.78 19.16
N VAL A 493 -1.97 -15.61 19.76
CA VAL A 493 -2.44 -15.31 21.11
C VAL A 493 -3.90 -14.92 21.02
N ASP A 494 -4.72 -15.55 21.86
CA ASP A 494 -6.11 -15.16 22.11
C ASP A 494 -6.18 -14.52 23.51
N PRO A 495 -6.02 -13.19 23.61
CA PRO A 495 -6.01 -12.50 24.90
C PRO A 495 -7.42 -12.32 25.47
N LEU A 496 -8.46 -12.48 24.68
CA LEU A 496 -9.85 -12.17 25.01
C LEU A 496 -10.78 -13.20 24.35
N ASP A 497 -10.71 -14.45 24.81
CA ASP A 497 -11.49 -15.63 24.39
C ASP A 497 -12.51 -15.35 23.25
N GLY A 498 -12.05 -15.32 22.00
CA GLY A 498 -12.88 -15.19 20.79
C GLY A 498 -13.21 -13.77 20.28
N ILE A 499 -12.70 -12.72 20.92
CA ILE A 499 -12.86 -11.30 20.49
C ILE A 499 -11.67 -10.85 19.64
N LEU A 500 -10.48 -11.39 19.92
CA LEU A 500 -9.22 -11.04 19.26
C LEU A 500 -8.44 -12.32 18.92
N ASP A 501 -8.95 -13.08 17.97
CA ASP A 501 -8.29 -14.31 17.50
C ASP A 501 -7.11 -14.01 16.56
N GLY A 502 -6.07 -14.85 16.62
CA GLY A 502 -4.95 -14.80 15.66
C GLY A 502 -4.00 -13.61 15.83
N VAL A 503 -3.97 -12.99 17.01
CA VAL A 503 -3.15 -11.81 17.27
C VAL A 503 -1.72 -12.21 17.66
N ALA A 504 -0.72 -11.47 17.17
CA ALA A 504 0.65 -11.60 17.62
C ALA A 504 1.02 -10.52 18.66
N LEU A 505 1.53 -10.94 19.81
CA LEU A 505 2.13 -10.06 20.82
C LEU A 505 3.64 -10.08 20.69
N PHE A 506 4.29 -8.92 20.79
CA PHE A 506 5.74 -8.87 20.70
C PHE A 506 6.37 -7.86 21.65
N GLY A 507 7.60 -8.20 22.07
CA GLY A 507 8.51 -7.29 22.75
C GLY A 507 9.68 -6.94 21.84
N LEU A 508 10.14 -5.68 21.91
CA LEU A 508 11.20 -5.16 21.05
C LEU A 508 12.32 -4.53 21.88
N PHE A 509 13.54 -4.60 21.33
CA PHE A 509 14.71 -3.88 21.81
C PHE A 509 15.52 -3.40 20.61
N ASP A 510 15.80 -2.10 20.59
CA ASP A 510 16.56 -1.44 19.54
C ASP A 510 17.82 -0.82 20.14
N ALA A 511 18.94 -0.94 19.43
CA ALA A 511 20.20 -0.31 19.77
C ALA A 511 20.84 0.30 18.51
N GLY A 512 21.36 1.51 18.64
CA GLY A 512 21.92 2.24 17.52
C GLY A 512 23.15 3.04 17.93
N TRP A 513 24.05 3.26 16.98
CA TRP A 513 25.20 4.13 17.13
C TRP A 513 25.49 4.81 15.79
N VAL A 514 25.88 6.07 15.84
CA VAL A 514 26.49 6.80 14.72
C VAL A 514 27.75 7.47 15.25
N ASP A 515 28.72 7.69 14.37
CA ASP A 515 29.87 8.52 14.71
C ASP A 515 29.45 9.97 14.92
N GLY A 516 30.21 10.66 15.78
CA GLY A 516 30.01 12.07 16.08
C GLY A 516 30.97 12.96 15.29
N PRO A 517 30.68 14.26 15.13
CA PRO A 517 31.56 15.21 14.43
C PRO A 517 33.00 15.27 14.97
N ASN A 518 33.18 14.92 16.25
CA ASN A 518 34.47 14.95 16.95
C ASN A 518 34.87 13.58 17.54
N ASN A 519 34.04 12.54 17.37
CA ASN A 519 34.32 11.20 17.88
C ASN A 519 33.99 10.16 16.80
N LEU A 520 35.04 9.63 16.17
CA LEU A 520 34.94 8.62 15.13
C LEU A 520 35.06 7.19 15.69
N ALA A 521 35.35 7.03 16.98
CA ALA A 521 35.52 5.73 17.59
C ALA A 521 34.20 5.22 18.15
N PHE A 522 33.92 3.93 17.96
CA PHE A 522 32.81 3.28 18.62
C PHE A 522 33.03 3.23 20.14
N GLU A 523 32.13 3.85 20.88
CA GLU A 523 32.06 3.79 22.34
C GLU A 523 30.70 3.26 22.77
N THR A 524 30.68 2.28 23.67
CA THR A 524 29.43 1.70 24.18
C THR A 524 28.54 2.73 24.86
N ASP A 525 29.17 3.74 25.45
CA ASP A 525 28.51 4.84 26.15
C ASP A 525 27.85 5.82 25.17
N ASP A 526 28.07 5.71 23.85
CA ASP A 526 27.43 6.49 22.79
C ASP A 526 26.27 5.74 22.11
N VAL A 527 26.01 4.49 22.50
CA VAL A 527 24.90 3.70 21.98
C VAL A 527 23.58 4.25 22.50
N ILE A 528 22.64 4.53 21.59
CA ILE A 528 21.25 4.86 21.89
C ILE A 528 20.42 3.60 21.91
N THR A 529 19.50 3.49 22.88
CA THR A 529 18.71 2.28 23.06
C THR A 529 17.25 2.60 23.30
N ALA A 530 16.38 1.69 22.86
CA ALA A 530 14.94 1.75 23.07
C ALA A 530 14.40 0.34 23.35
N ALA A 531 13.32 0.25 24.13
CA ALA A 531 12.60 -0.99 24.33
C ALA A 531 11.10 -0.73 24.27
N GLY A 532 10.33 -1.76 23.93
CA GLY A 532 8.91 -1.59 23.73
C GLY A 532 8.14 -2.89 23.67
N VAL A 533 6.84 -2.74 23.49
CA VAL A 533 5.89 -3.83 23.29
C VAL A 533 4.91 -3.45 22.21
N GLY A 534 4.27 -4.43 21.59
CA GLY A 534 3.22 -4.17 20.65
C GLY A 534 2.35 -5.37 20.33
N ILE A 535 1.33 -5.08 19.56
CA ILE A 535 0.30 -6.00 19.09
C ILE A 535 0.24 -5.93 17.57
N ALA A 536 0.07 -7.08 16.93
CA ALA A 536 0.09 -7.23 15.49
C ALA A 536 -1.14 -8.03 15.05
N LEU A 537 -1.86 -7.48 14.08
CA LEU A 537 -3.12 -8.00 13.51
C LEU A 537 -2.92 -8.36 12.04
N ASP A 538 -3.86 -9.14 11.47
CA ASP A 538 -3.90 -9.50 10.04
C ASP A 538 -2.56 -10.06 9.55
N ASP A 539 -2.12 -11.21 10.09
CA ASP A 539 -0.81 -11.80 9.77
C ASP A 539 0.35 -10.79 9.94
N ARG A 540 0.23 -9.92 10.96
CA ARG A 540 1.18 -8.86 11.31
C ARG A 540 1.33 -7.75 10.27
N GLN A 541 0.38 -7.61 9.37
CA GLN A 541 0.35 -6.52 8.40
C GLN A 541 0.01 -5.18 9.04
N VAL A 542 -0.72 -5.17 10.15
CA VAL A 542 -1.00 -3.96 10.92
C VAL A 542 -0.46 -4.13 12.32
N ARG A 543 0.31 -3.16 12.80
CA ARG A 543 0.91 -3.22 14.13
C ARG A 543 0.74 -1.93 14.89
N PHE A 544 0.47 -2.07 16.18
CA PHE A 544 0.54 -0.99 17.16
C PHE A 544 1.73 -1.26 18.07
N GLU A 545 2.68 -0.33 18.12
CA GLU A 545 3.93 -0.51 18.87
C GLU A 545 4.17 0.69 19.78
N LEU A 546 4.42 0.44 21.07
CA LEU A 546 4.79 1.46 22.04
C LEU A 546 6.25 1.26 22.43
N ALA A 547 7.07 2.29 22.25
CA ALA A 547 8.51 2.24 22.48
C ALA A 547 8.98 3.37 23.40
N TRP A 548 9.80 3.03 24.40
CA TRP A 548 10.40 3.95 25.35
C TRP A 548 11.88 4.15 25.04
N PRO A 549 12.38 5.39 25.08
CA PRO A 549 13.82 5.65 25.02
C PRO A 549 14.43 5.20 26.35
N LEU A 550 15.48 4.39 26.28
CA LEU A 550 16.19 3.91 27.47
C LEU A 550 17.37 4.80 27.86
N ARG A 551 17.75 5.72 26.97
CA ARG A 551 18.77 6.74 27.22
C ARG A 551 18.13 8.11 27.24
N ASP A 552 18.36 8.83 28.33
CA ASP A 552 17.99 10.24 28.41
C ASP A 552 19.03 11.09 27.68
N LEU A 553 18.56 11.89 26.72
CA LEU A 553 19.38 12.85 26.00
C LEU A 553 19.34 14.26 26.63
N GLY A 554 18.73 14.40 27.81
CA GLY A 554 18.46 15.69 28.46
C GLY A 554 17.33 16.46 27.79
N THR A 555 16.54 15.81 26.95
CA THR A 555 15.46 16.42 26.15
C THR A 555 14.06 16.04 26.63
N GLY A 556 13.94 15.15 27.63
CA GLY A 556 12.66 14.72 28.18
C GLY A 556 11.81 13.92 27.20
N LEU A 557 12.45 13.03 26.41
CA LEU A 557 11.74 12.22 25.41
C LEU A 557 10.67 11.34 26.06
N GLU A 558 9.47 11.41 25.50
CA GLU A 558 8.32 10.59 25.87
C GLU A 558 8.29 9.29 25.06
N PRO A 559 7.50 8.29 25.49
CA PRO A 559 7.31 7.07 24.72
C PRO A 559 6.58 7.35 23.41
N THR A 560 6.98 6.67 22.33
CA THR A 560 6.37 6.84 21.01
C THR A 560 5.42 5.70 20.70
N LEU A 561 4.20 6.03 20.26
CA LEU A 561 3.22 5.10 19.72
C LEU A 561 3.29 5.09 18.18
N TRP A 562 3.42 3.91 17.59
CA TRP A 562 3.47 3.69 16.15
C TRP A 562 2.28 2.88 15.68
N LEU A 563 1.63 3.34 14.60
CA LEU A 563 0.79 2.51 13.73
C LEU A 563 1.60 2.18 12.48
N ARG A 564 1.95 0.90 12.30
CA ARG A 564 2.80 0.43 11.20
C ARG A 564 2.00 -0.41 10.22
N PHE A 565 2.35 -0.29 8.94
CA PHE A 565 1.80 -1.10 7.86
C PHE A 565 2.89 -1.94 7.22
N ASN A 566 2.74 -3.26 7.29
CA ASN A 566 3.64 -4.26 6.74
C ASN A 566 5.11 -4.14 7.21
N PRO A 567 5.42 -3.82 8.48
CA PRO A 567 6.81 -3.71 8.87
C PRO A 567 7.45 -5.10 8.97
N THR A 568 8.72 -5.19 8.59
CA THR A 568 9.57 -6.34 8.91
C THR A 568 10.45 -6.07 10.13
N PHE A 569 10.65 -4.78 10.47
CA PHE A 569 11.19 -4.21 11.70
C PHE A 569 10.65 -2.78 11.88
#